data_AF-A0A8K0K7T7-F1
#
_entry.id   AF-A0A8K0K7T7-F1
#
_cell.length_a   1.000
_cell.length_b   1.000
_cell.length_c   1.000
_cell.angle_alpha   90.00
_cell.angle_beta   90.00
_cell.angle_gamma   90.00
#
_symmetry.space_group_name_H-M   'P 1'
#
loop_
_entity.id
_entity.type
_entity.pdbx_description
1 polymer ?
#
loop_
_entity_poly.entity_id
_entity_poly.type
_entity_poly.pdbx_seq_one_letter_code
_entity_poly.pdbx_strand_id
1 'polypeptide(L)'
;MLLEEEVAEDALVQVYFESYFKALFEELGHSGERRTVNALMVMFTHELYYGLVTNRQYCNRRNYCLKVSQKLMDDVSSALFLKSFGSEKLQKFQTLVNQIYNELILSFKSDISKMTWMDAESQTAALEKAQHMRLFADGGMSVFLNDTHLDSQLHEYPMNSGYLENAILLLKRYRKRMYSTYKKDPSDSEQM
;
A
#
# COMPACT_ATOMS: atom_id res chain seq x y z
N MET A 1 -8.90 10.62 -13.32
CA MET A 1 -8.29 10.83 -14.65
C MET A 1 -6.77 10.65 -14.58
N LEU A 2 -6.28 9.48 -14.13
CA LEU A 2 -4.83 9.20 -14.05
C LEU A 2 -4.46 7.74 -14.35
N LEU A 3 -5.45 6.88 -14.63
CA LEU A 3 -5.29 5.52 -15.13
C LEU A 3 -6.46 5.27 -16.07
N GLU A 4 -6.16 4.84 -17.30
CA GLU A 4 -7.13 4.24 -18.21
C GLU A 4 -6.90 2.75 -18.14
N GLU A 5 -7.75 2.06 -17.39
CA GLU A 5 -7.75 0.60 -17.35
C GLU A 5 -9.17 0.13 -17.60
N GLU A 6 -9.32 -0.83 -18.51
CA GLU A 6 -10.61 -1.47 -18.77
C GLU A 6 -10.98 -2.36 -17.58
N VAL A 7 -12.18 -2.14 -17.05
CA VAL A 7 -12.78 -2.97 -16.01
C VAL A 7 -13.78 -3.89 -16.70
N ALA A 8 -13.67 -5.19 -16.45
CA ALA A 8 -14.60 -6.16 -17.02
C ALA A 8 -16.05 -5.87 -16.57
N GLU A 9 -17.02 -6.12 -17.44
CA GLU A 9 -18.44 -5.83 -17.14
C GLU A 9 -18.98 -6.64 -15.96
N ASP A 10 -18.39 -7.80 -15.67
CA ASP A 10 -18.72 -8.69 -14.56
C ASP A 10 -17.87 -8.46 -13.30
N ALA A 11 -17.12 -7.35 -13.25
CA ALA A 11 -16.28 -7.03 -12.10
C ALA A 11 -17.10 -6.88 -10.81
N LEU A 12 -16.74 -7.66 -9.79
CA LEU A 12 -17.33 -7.55 -8.46
C LEU A 12 -16.72 -6.35 -7.72
N VAL A 13 -17.58 -5.44 -7.26
CA VAL A 13 -17.18 -4.25 -6.50
C VAL A 13 -17.78 -4.30 -5.11
N GLN A 14 -16.93 -4.21 -4.08
CA GLN A 14 -17.38 -4.13 -2.70
C GLN A 14 -17.77 -2.69 -2.34
N VAL A 15 -19.04 -2.48 -1.96
CA VAL A 15 -19.57 -1.17 -1.56
C VAL A 15 -19.77 -1.14 -0.05
N TYR A 16 -18.94 -0.35 0.64
CA TYR A 16 -18.99 -0.22 2.11
C TYR A 16 -20.10 0.72 2.62
N PHE A 17 -20.40 1.80 1.88
CA PHE A 17 -21.34 2.85 2.30
C PHE A 17 -22.35 3.15 1.20
N GLU A 18 -23.29 2.23 0.98
CA GLU A 18 -24.28 2.33 -0.10
C GLU A 18 -25.07 3.64 -0.07
N SER A 19 -25.57 4.04 1.10
CA SER A 19 -26.38 5.25 1.26
C SER A 19 -25.61 6.53 0.90
N TYR A 20 -24.32 6.58 1.27
CA TYR A 20 -23.44 7.68 0.90
C TYR A 20 -23.30 7.81 -0.61
N PHE A 21 -23.04 6.71 -1.32
CA PHE A 21 -22.87 6.75 -2.77
C PHE A 21 -24.16 7.11 -3.49
N LYS A 22 -25.31 6.61 -3.02
CA LYS A 22 -26.62 7.02 -3.56
C LYS A 22 -26.83 8.54 -3.46
N ALA A 23 -26.66 9.10 -2.26
CA ALA A 23 -26.80 10.53 -2.05
C ALA A 23 -25.78 11.35 -2.87
N LEU A 24 -24.53 10.89 -2.94
CA LEU A 24 -23.49 11.53 -3.73
C LEU A 24 -23.85 11.55 -5.22
N PHE A 25 -24.31 10.43 -5.79
CA PHE A 25 -24.65 10.36 -7.21
C PHE A 25 -25.91 11.16 -7.55
N GLU A 26 -26.87 11.24 -6.63
CA GLU A 26 -28.04 12.12 -6.76
C GLU A 26 -27.60 13.60 -6.80
N GLU A 27 -26.78 14.03 -5.84
CA GLU A 27 -26.22 15.39 -5.80
C GLU A 27 -25.36 15.73 -7.04
N LEU A 28 -24.57 14.76 -7.53
CA LEU A 28 -23.78 14.91 -8.74
C LEU A 28 -24.66 14.99 -9.99
N GLY A 29 -25.75 14.24 -10.06
CA GLY A 29 -26.73 14.29 -11.15
C GLY A 29 -27.44 15.64 -11.25
N HIS A 30 -27.59 16.34 -10.13
CA HIS A 30 -28.13 17.70 -10.07
C HIS A 30 -27.07 18.80 -10.22
N SER A 31 -25.79 18.44 -10.14
CA SER A 31 -24.69 19.38 -10.29
C SER A 31 -24.36 19.61 -11.76
N GLY A 32 -24.36 20.88 -12.19
CA GLY A 32 -23.88 21.23 -13.53
C GLY A 32 -22.41 20.84 -13.72
N GLU A 33 -22.05 20.39 -14.93
CA GLU A 33 -20.72 19.88 -15.30
C GLU A 33 -19.57 20.77 -14.78
N ARG A 34 -19.67 22.08 -14.98
CA ARG A 34 -18.67 23.06 -14.53
C ARG A 34 -18.42 23.00 -13.01
N ARG A 35 -19.47 22.80 -12.22
CA ARG A 35 -19.35 22.71 -10.75
C ARG A 35 -18.61 21.45 -10.36
N THR A 36 -18.94 20.33 -11.01
CA THR A 36 -18.29 19.04 -10.80
C THR A 36 -16.81 19.10 -11.19
N VAL A 37 -16.48 19.63 -12.37
CA VAL A 37 -15.09 19.81 -12.82
C VAL A 37 -14.30 20.70 -11.86
N ASN A 38 -14.87 21.82 -11.42
CA ASN A 38 -14.21 22.71 -10.46
C ASN A 38 -13.95 22.02 -9.12
N ALA A 39 -14.92 21.26 -8.60
CA ALA A 39 -14.76 20.51 -7.37
C ALA A 39 -13.65 19.44 -7.50
N LEU A 40 -13.63 18.70 -8.61
CA LEU A 40 -12.58 17.72 -8.91
C LEU A 40 -11.20 18.37 -9.04
N MET A 41 -11.11 19.54 -9.67
CA MET A 41 -9.88 20.31 -9.74
C MET A 41 -9.39 20.77 -8.38
N VAL A 42 -10.28 21.30 -7.53
CA VAL A 42 -9.93 21.71 -6.16
C VAL A 42 -9.45 20.51 -5.33
N MET A 43 -10.14 19.37 -5.41
CA MET A 43 -9.70 18.14 -4.76
C MET A 43 -8.32 17.70 -5.26
N PHE A 44 -8.09 17.71 -6.56
CA PHE A 44 -6.80 17.34 -7.14
C PHE A 44 -5.68 18.31 -6.74
N THR A 45 -5.93 19.63 -6.77
CA THR A 45 -4.97 20.64 -6.34
C THR A 45 -4.66 20.52 -4.84
N HIS A 46 -5.65 20.23 -4.01
CA HIS A 46 -5.46 19.96 -2.59
C HIS A 46 -4.57 18.74 -2.36
N GLU A 47 -4.79 17.64 -3.08
CA GLU A 47 -3.94 16.45 -3.03
C GLU A 47 -2.49 16.74 -3.44
N LEU A 48 -2.29 17.50 -4.53
CA LEU A 48 -0.96 17.95 -4.94
C LEU A 48 -0.30 18.83 -3.88
N TYR A 49 -1.04 19.77 -3.29
CA TYR A 49 -0.54 20.64 -2.24
C TYR A 49 -0.18 19.85 -0.99
N TYR A 50 -1.00 18.90 -0.57
CA TYR A 50 -0.69 18.07 0.59
C TYR A 50 0.51 17.16 0.33
N GLY A 51 0.52 16.47 -0.82
CA GLY A 51 1.62 15.58 -1.22
C GLY A 51 2.96 16.29 -1.41
N LEU A 52 2.94 17.52 -1.95
CA LEU A 52 4.15 18.23 -2.38
C LEU A 52 4.47 19.48 -1.57
N VAL A 53 3.62 20.00 -0.69
CA VAL A 53 3.87 21.30 -0.03
C VAL A 53 3.76 21.21 1.48
N THR A 54 2.76 20.51 2.02
CA THR A 54 2.54 20.46 3.49
C THR A 54 3.65 19.75 4.28
N ASN A 55 4.48 18.94 3.61
CA ASN A 55 5.70 18.36 4.19
C ASN A 55 6.85 19.37 4.40
N ARG A 56 6.63 20.66 4.14
CA ARG A 56 7.61 21.72 4.43
C ARG A 56 7.68 21.98 5.93
N GLN A 57 8.55 21.24 6.62
CA GLN A 57 9.22 21.83 7.78
C GLN A 57 10.03 23.02 7.26
N TYR A 58 9.71 24.22 7.74
CA TYR A 58 10.40 25.45 7.36
C TYR A 58 11.93 25.21 7.35
N CYS A 59 12.57 25.51 6.21
CA CYS A 59 14.03 25.52 6.00
C CYS A 59 14.79 24.18 5.90
N ASN A 60 14.14 23.00 5.80
CA ASN A 60 14.88 21.75 5.53
C ASN A 60 14.54 21.11 4.18
N ARG A 61 15.14 21.64 3.11
CA ARG A 61 14.99 21.13 1.73
C ARG A 61 15.35 19.64 1.62
N ARG A 62 16.40 19.20 2.32
CA ARG A 62 16.86 17.80 2.28
C ARG A 62 15.78 16.86 2.83
N ASN A 63 15.25 17.15 4.00
CA ASN A 63 14.21 16.33 4.63
C ASN A 63 12.92 16.35 3.81
N TYR A 64 12.57 17.50 3.25
CA TYR A 64 11.42 17.62 2.35
C TYR A 64 11.57 16.71 1.11
N CYS A 65 12.71 16.80 0.40
CA CYS A 65 12.97 15.96 -0.76
C CYS A 65 12.96 14.47 -0.38
N LEU A 66 13.59 14.12 0.75
CA LEU A 66 13.61 12.74 1.25
C LEU A 66 12.19 12.21 1.51
N LYS A 67 11.34 12.98 2.20
CA LYS A 67 9.95 12.59 2.48
C LYS A 67 9.11 12.44 1.21
N VAL A 68 9.25 13.36 0.26
CA VAL A 68 8.53 13.27 -1.02
C VAL A 68 8.99 12.04 -1.80
N SER A 69 10.30 11.80 -1.92
CA SER A 69 10.83 10.62 -2.59
C SER A 69 10.40 9.32 -1.91
N GLN A 70 10.45 9.23 -0.58
CA GLN A 70 9.95 8.08 0.18
C GLN A 70 8.46 7.82 -0.05
N LYS A 71 7.64 8.88 -0.16
CA LYS A 71 6.20 8.73 -0.39
C LYS A 71 5.88 8.28 -1.82
N LEU A 72 6.58 8.82 -2.81
CA LEU A 72 6.28 8.57 -4.23
C LEU A 72 7.04 7.36 -4.81
N MET A 73 8.10 6.92 -4.15
CA MET A 73 8.99 5.82 -4.54
C MET A 73 9.29 4.95 -3.32
N ASP A 74 8.24 4.57 -2.60
CA ASP A 74 8.31 3.76 -1.37
C ASP A 74 9.01 2.42 -1.62
N ASP A 75 8.81 1.80 -2.78
CA ASP A 75 9.52 0.60 -3.22
C ASP A 75 11.03 0.80 -3.37
N VAL A 76 11.46 1.85 -4.08
CA VAL A 76 12.89 2.18 -4.24
C VAL A 76 13.50 2.55 -2.90
N SER A 77 12.78 3.32 -2.08
CA SER A 77 13.27 3.69 -0.76
C SER A 77 13.41 2.49 0.17
N SER A 78 12.48 1.53 0.10
CA SER A 78 12.54 0.27 0.84
C SER A 78 13.69 -0.61 0.36
N ALA A 79 13.91 -0.68 -0.95
CA ALA A 79 15.05 -1.39 -1.54
C ALA A 79 16.39 -0.82 -1.08
N LEU A 80 16.56 0.51 -1.14
CA LEU A 80 17.76 1.18 -0.66
C LEU A 80 17.98 0.95 0.84
N PHE A 81 16.90 1.00 1.63
CA PHE A 81 16.95 0.72 3.05
C PHE A 81 17.40 -0.72 3.31
N LEU A 82 16.79 -1.72 2.67
CA LEU A 82 17.14 -3.12 2.85
C LEU A 82 18.57 -3.42 2.42
N LYS A 83 19.01 -2.91 1.26
CA LYS A 83 20.40 -3.06 0.77
C LYS A 83 21.44 -2.47 1.72
N SER A 84 21.07 -1.52 2.57
CA SER A 84 21.99 -0.96 3.58
C SER A 84 22.30 -1.94 4.72
N PHE A 85 21.46 -2.95 4.93
CA PHE A 85 21.72 -4.05 5.86
C PHE A 85 22.24 -5.23 5.04
N GLY A 86 23.54 -5.54 5.13
CA GLY A 86 24.11 -6.69 4.41
C GLY A 86 23.31 -7.99 4.64
N SER A 87 23.39 -8.93 3.68
CA SER A 87 22.56 -10.14 3.63
C SER A 87 22.53 -10.95 4.94
N GLU A 88 23.67 -11.09 5.61
CA GLU A 88 23.77 -11.79 6.89
C GLU A 88 22.90 -11.14 7.99
N LYS A 89 22.88 -9.80 8.05
CA LYS A 89 22.09 -9.07 9.04
C LYS A 89 20.59 -9.20 8.77
N LEU A 90 20.20 -9.17 7.50
CA LEU A 90 18.81 -9.40 7.09
C LEU A 90 18.34 -10.82 7.45
N GLN A 91 19.16 -11.84 7.17
CA GLN A 91 18.85 -13.22 7.55
C GLN A 91 18.69 -13.37 9.07
N LYS A 92 19.60 -12.79 9.86
CA LYS A 92 19.50 -12.79 11.34
C LYS A 92 18.21 -12.14 11.82
N PHE A 93 17.82 -11.01 11.22
CA PHE A 93 16.55 -10.34 11.53
C PHE A 93 15.36 -11.24 11.22
N GLN A 94 15.35 -11.88 10.05
CA GLN A 94 14.26 -12.78 9.66
C GLN A 94 14.14 -13.98 10.60
N THR A 95 15.26 -14.59 10.99
CA THR A 95 15.26 -15.68 11.97
C THR A 95 14.69 -15.24 13.32
N LEU A 96 15.13 -14.09 13.84
CA LEU A 96 14.66 -13.56 15.11
C LEU A 96 13.16 -13.24 15.08
N VAL A 97 12.68 -12.60 14.01
CA VAL A 97 11.26 -12.25 13.85
C VAL A 97 10.40 -13.51 13.75
N ASN A 98 10.86 -14.55 13.03
CA ASN A 98 10.17 -15.85 12.97
C ASN A 98 10.12 -16.53 14.34
N GLN A 99 11.19 -16.46 15.14
CA GLN A 99 11.20 -17.02 16.50
C GLN A 99 10.17 -16.33 17.39
N ILE A 100 10.17 -14.99 17.42
CA ILE A 100 9.21 -14.20 18.20
C ILE A 100 7.78 -14.49 17.77
N TYR A 101 7.53 -14.58 16.46
CA TYR A 101 6.20 -14.92 15.94
C TYR A 101 5.74 -16.31 16.38
N ASN A 102 6.62 -17.31 16.33
CA ASN A 102 6.30 -18.67 16.75
C ASN A 102 5.98 -18.75 18.24
N GLU A 103 6.73 -18.05 19.08
CA GLU A 103 6.43 -17.96 20.51
C GLU A 103 5.08 -17.27 20.75
N LEU A 104 4.83 -16.15 20.06
CA LEU A 104 3.59 -15.40 20.18
C LEU A 104 2.37 -16.21 19.76
N ILE A 105 2.42 -16.91 18.62
CA ILE A 105 1.27 -17.68 18.12
C ILE A 105 0.99 -18.90 19.00
N LEU A 106 2.03 -19.53 19.57
CA LEU A 106 1.87 -20.62 20.53
C LEU A 106 1.23 -20.13 21.82
N SER A 107 1.69 -19.00 22.36
CA SER A 107 1.08 -18.38 23.54
C SER A 107 -0.37 -18.02 23.29
N PHE A 108 -0.66 -17.37 22.15
CA PHE A 108 -2.01 -16.98 21.76
C PHE A 108 -2.97 -18.18 21.66
N LYS A 109 -2.53 -19.28 21.05
CA LYS A 109 -3.30 -20.53 21.00
C LYS A 109 -3.54 -21.10 22.41
N SER A 110 -2.52 -21.08 23.27
CA SER A 110 -2.66 -21.53 24.66
C SER A 110 -3.70 -20.72 25.42
N ASP A 111 -3.74 -19.41 25.19
CA ASP A 111 -4.70 -18.51 25.82
C ASP A 111 -6.12 -18.77 25.30
N ILE A 112 -6.31 -18.93 23.99
CA ILE A 112 -7.60 -19.32 23.39
C ILE A 112 -8.13 -20.60 24.05
N SER A 113 -7.29 -21.63 24.21
CA SER A 113 -7.69 -22.91 24.82
C SER A 113 -8.13 -22.79 26.29
N LYS A 114 -7.74 -21.72 26.99
CA LYS A 114 -8.09 -21.48 28.40
C LYS A 114 -9.27 -20.53 28.58
N MET A 115 -9.79 -19.93 27.51
CA MET A 115 -10.89 -18.97 27.60
C MET A 115 -12.18 -19.66 28.04
N THR A 116 -12.78 -19.19 29.13
CA THR A 116 -14.02 -19.74 29.69
C THR A 116 -15.28 -19.07 29.15
N TRP A 117 -15.14 -17.94 28.46
CA TRP A 117 -16.26 -17.18 27.89
C TRP A 117 -16.63 -17.62 26.47
N MET A 118 -15.78 -18.42 25.84
CA MET A 118 -15.94 -18.89 24.47
C MET A 118 -16.51 -20.30 24.48
N ASP A 119 -17.54 -20.56 23.67
CA ASP A 119 -18.06 -21.90 23.48
C ASP A 119 -17.07 -22.77 22.67
N ALA A 120 -17.27 -24.09 22.68
CA ALA A 120 -16.34 -25.04 22.07
C ALA A 120 -16.22 -24.90 20.55
N GLU A 121 -17.29 -24.50 19.85
CA GLU A 121 -17.29 -24.30 18.41
C GLU A 121 -16.47 -23.06 18.04
N SER A 122 -16.77 -21.93 18.69
CA SER A 122 -16.01 -20.69 18.54
C SER A 122 -14.52 -20.87 18.88
N GLN A 123 -14.21 -21.64 19.92
CA GLN A 123 -12.84 -21.93 20.33
C GLN A 123 -12.09 -22.73 19.26
N THR A 124 -12.74 -23.74 18.68
CA THR A 124 -12.17 -24.55 17.60
C THR A 124 -11.90 -23.68 16.36
N ALA A 125 -12.86 -22.84 15.95
CA ALA A 125 -12.71 -21.93 14.82
C ALA A 125 -11.59 -20.89 15.06
N ALA A 126 -11.46 -20.36 16.28
CA ALA A 126 -10.41 -19.43 16.64
C ALA A 126 -9.01 -20.08 16.58
N LEU A 127 -8.88 -21.31 17.07
CA LEU A 127 -7.64 -22.10 16.98
C LEU A 127 -7.26 -22.42 15.54
N GLU A 128 -8.24 -22.81 14.72
CA GLU A 128 -8.04 -23.07 13.29
C GLU A 128 -7.58 -21.81 12.56
N LYS A 129 -8.21 -20.66 12.84
CA LYS A 129 -7.77 -19.37 12.28
C LYS A 129 -6.34 -19.05 12.70
N ALA A 130 -6.01 -19.20 13.98
CA ALA A 130 -4.66 -19.00 14.49
C ALA A 130 -3.62 -19.96 13.87
N GLN A 131 -4.04 -21.17 13.49
CA GLN A 131 -3.17 -22.13 12.81
C GLN A 131 -2.83 -21.70 11.38
N HIS A 132 -3.76 -21.05 10.69
CA HIS A 132 -3.55 -20.58 9.32
C HIS A 132 -2.95 -19.16 9.24
N MET A 133 -2.72 -18.50 10.38
CA MET A 133 -2.00 -17.23 10.39
C MET A 133 -0.57 -17.42 9.87
N ARG A 134 -0.16 -16.54 8.96
CA ARG A 134 1.18 -16.51 8.39
C ARG A 134 1.85 -15.20 8.74
N LEU A 135 3.14 -15.26 9.04
CA LEU A 135 3.96 -14.08 9.24
C LEU A 135 4.45 -13.57 7.89
N PHE A 136 4.12 -12.33 7.57
CA PHE A 136 4.71 -11.60 6.46
C PHE A 136 5.60 -10.49 7.01
N ALA A 137 6.87 -10.82 7.22
CA ALA A 137 7.85 -9.93 7.85
C ALA A 137 9.23 -10.00 7.18
N ASP A 138 9.27 -10.36 5.90
CA ASP A 138 10.48 -10.29 5.08
C ASP A 138 10.77 -8.87 4.58
N GLY A 139 9.87 -7.91 4.85
CA GLY A 139 9.99 -6.53 4.39
C GLY A 139 9.97 -6.41 2.86
N GLY A 140 9.48 -7.42 2.13
CA GLY A 140 9.54 -7.48 0.66
C GLY A 140 10.95 -7.73 0.12
N MET A 141 11.84 -8.38 0.88
CA MET A 141 13.23 -8.65 0.48
C MET A 141 13.33 -9.31 -0.90
N SER A 142 12.48 -10.29 -1.21
CA SER A 142 12.47 -11.01 -2.50
C SER A 142 12.20 -10.08 -3.68
N VAL A 143 11.35 -9.08 -3.49
CA VAL A 143 10.92 -8.10 -4.50
C VAL A 143 11.91 -6.93 -4.58
N PHE A 144 12.29 -6.37 -3.43
CA PHE A 144 13.10 -5.15 -3.36
C PHE A 144 14.60 -5.38 -3.49
N LEU A 145 15.10 -6.61 -3.32
CA LEU A 145 16.49 -6.95 -3.62
C LEU A 145 16.67 -7.48 -5.06
N ASN A 146 15.60 -7.53 -5.85
CA ASN A 146 15.65 -7.88 -7.26
C ASN A 146 15.87 -6.62 -8.11
N ASP A 147 17.11 -6.40 -8.52
CA ASP A 147 17.50 -5.21 -9.31
C ASP A 147 16.76 -5.14 -10.65
N THR A 148 16.60 -6.27 -11.33
CA THR A 148 15.84 -6.35 -12.59
C THR A 148 14.38 -5.92 -12.41
N HIS A 149 13.76 -6.32 -11.29
CA HIS A 149 12.40 -5.91 -10.96
C HIS A 149 12.31 -4.39 -10.76
N LEU A 150 13.18 -3.81 -9.94
CA LEU A 150 13.19 -2.36 -9.71
C LEU A 150 13.50 -1.55 -10.98
N ASP A 151 14.47 -2.00 -11.77
CA ASP A 151 14.87 -1.32 -13.00
C ASP A 151 13.72 -1.30 -14.02
N SER A 152 13.03 -2.43 -14.20
CA SER A 152 11.84 -2.49 -15.07
C SER A 152 10.74 -1.52 -14.62
N GLN A 153 10.52 -1.38 -13.31
CA GLN A 153 9.51 -0.48 -12.74
C GLN A 153 9.89 1.01 -12.83
N LEU A 154 11.17 1.33 -13.04
CA LEU A 154 11.67 2.70 -13.15
C LEU A 154 11.87 3.14 -14.59
N HIS A 155 12.17 2.20 -15.50
CA HIS A 155 12.41 2.49 -16.92
C HIS A 155 11.19 3.12 -17.62
N GLU A 156 9.98 2.75 -17.21
CA GLU A 156 8.72 3.33 -17.72
C GLU A 156 8.52 4.82 -17.37
N TYR A 157 9.33 5.38 -16.45
CA TYR A 157 9.12 6.69 -15.86
C TYR A 157 10.38 7.57 -15.92
N PRO A 158 10.85 7.96 -17.12
CA PRO A 158 12.05 8.78 -17.27
C PRO A 158 11.86 10.17 -16.66
N MET A 159 12.64 10.47 -15.62
CA MET A 159 12.64 11.78 -14.97
C MET A 159 13.45 12.81 -15.79
N ASN A 160 13.03 14.07 -15.75
CA ASN A 160 13.71 15.21 -16.37
C ASN A 160 14.19 16.23 -15.30
N SER A 161 14.53 17.47 -15.69
CA SER A 161 14.97 18.51 -14.74
C SER A 161 13.81 19.24 -14.01
N GLY A 162 12.57 19.03 -14.43
CA GLY A 162 11.36 19.64 -13.88
C GLY A 162 10.85 18.93 -12.63
N TYR A 163 10.87 19.63 -11.49
CA TYR A 163 10.44 19.04 -10.22
C TYR A 163 8.95 18.66 -10.21
N LEU A 164 8.08 19.55 -10.69
CA LEU A 164 6.63 19.32 -10.66
C LEU A 164 6.22 18.23 -11.64
N GLU A 165 6.81 18.23 -12.83
CA GLU A 165 6.61 17.22 -13.86
C GLU A 165 7.00 15.83 -13.35
N ASN A 166 8.19 15.72 -12.74
CA ASN A 166 8.64 14.47 -12.12
C ASN A 166 7.73 14.05 -10.97
N ALA A 167 7.29 14.97 -10.12
CA ALA A 167 6.40 14.66 -9.01
C ALA A 167 5.06 14.11 -9.50
N ILE A 168 4.47 14.69 -10.56
CA ILE A 168 3.24 14.20 -11.19
C ILE A 168 3.48 12.83 -11.84
N LEU A 169 4.60 12.64 -12.52
CA LEU A 169 4.98 11.36 -13.12
C LEU A 169 5.07 10.25 -12.07
N LEU A 170 5.75 10.51 -10.96
CA LEU A 170 5.89 9.55 -9.86
C LEU A 170 4.57 9.33 -9.12
N LEU A 171 3.70 10.34 -9.00
CA LEU A 171 2.34 10.16 -8.48
C LEU A 171 1.50 9.21 -9.35
N LYS A 172 1.61 9.30 -10.68
CA LYS A 172 0.96 8.36 -11.60
C LYS A 172 1.49 6.94 -11.41
N ARG A 173 2.82 6.77 -11.35
CA ARG A 173 3.48 5.49 -11.06
C ARG A 173 2.97 4.88 -9.76
N TYR A 174 3.00 5.65 -8.68
CA TYR A 174 2.55 5.23 -7.36
C TYR A 174 1.09 4.72 -7.40
N ARG A 175 0.18 5.47 -8.03
CA ARG A 175 -1.22 5.05 -8.18
C ARG A 175 -1.34 3.78 -9.03
N LYS A 176 -0.63 3.68 -10.17
CA LYS A 176 -0.62 2.46 -11.00
C LYS A 176 -0.23 1.23 -10.18
N ARG A 177 0.83 1.33 -9.37
CA ARG A 177 1.30 0.23 -8.52
C ARG A 177 0.31 -0.12 -7.41
N MET A 178 -0.31 0.89 -6.79
CA MET A 178 -1.35 0.67 -5.78
C MET A 178 -2.54 -0.10 -6.37
N TYR A 179 -2.97 0.24 -7.58
CA TYR A 179 -4.12 -0.42 -8.20
C TYR A 179 -3.79 -1.79 -8.81
N SER A 180 -2.54 -2.03 -9.23
CA SER A 180 -2.13 -3.35 -9.73
C SER A 180 -2.22 -4.45 -8.66
N THR A 181 -2.17 -4.10 -7.37
CA THR A 181 -2.41 -5.05 -6.28
C THR A 181 -3.82 -5.65 -6.32
N TYR A 182 -4.83 -4.90 -6.80
CA TYR A 182 -6.22 -5.42 -6.89
C TYR A 182 -6.46 -6.36 -8.08
N LYS A 183 -5.50 -6.45 -9.01
CA LYS A 183 -5.55 -7.41 -10.13
C LYS A 183 -4.95 -8.77 -9.78
N LYS A 184 -4.28 -8.87 -8.62
CA LYS A 184 -3.69 -10.13 -8.16
C LYS A 184 -4.72 -10.91 -7.36
N ASP A 185 -4.82 -12.20 -7.63
CA ASP A 185 -5.66 -13.10 -6.82
C ASP A 185 -5.11 -13.12 -5.39
N PRO A 186 -5.94 -12.87 -4.35
CA PRO A 186 -5.50 -12.96 -2.96
C PRO A 186 -4.98 -14.35 -2.55
N SER A 187 -5.27 -15.39 -3.34
CA SER A 187 -4.77 -16.76 -3.14
C SER A 187 -3.37 -17.02 -3.72
N ASP A 188 -2.86 -16.13 -4.60
CA ASP A 188 -1.51 -16.21 -5.16
C ASP A 188 -0.47 -15.71 -4.15
N SER A 189 -0.22 -16.53 -3.14
CA SER A 189 0.73 -16.25 -2.05
C SER A 189 2.21 -16.29 -2.44
N GLU A 190 2.55 -16.46 -3.72
CA GLU A 190 3.94 -16.60 -4.17
C GLU A 190 4.60 -15.31 -4.68
N GLN A 191 3.89 -14.18 -4.82
CA GLN A 191 4.45 -13.02 -5.55
C GLN A 191 4.08 -11.63 -5.01
N MET A 192 4.11 -11.44 -3.69
CA MET A 192 4.23 -10.12 -3.06
C MET A 192 5.34 -10.10 -2.02
#